data_AF-A0A8B8IPF9-F1
#
_entry.id   AF-A0A8B8IPF9-F1
#
_cell.length_a   1.000
_cell.length_b   1.000
_cell.length_c   1.000
_cell.angle_alpha   90.00
_cell.angle_beta   90.00
_cell.angle_gamma   90.00
#
_symmetry.space_group_name_H-M   'P 1'
#
loop_
_entity.id
_entity.type
_entity.pdbx_description
1 polymer ?
#
loop_
_entity_poly.entity_id
_entity_poly.type
_entity_poly.pdbx_seq_one_letter_code
_entity_poly.pdbx_strand_id
1 'polypeptide(L)'
;MLFRIQDILEEYNNFDPLSFIEISILLGISVIHFLFYIVFVTGLHKNSRGCLEIFYGYNVITMIGLIIIISLYLPVQAYRIHRLFPSDVWLLVVVGIFSTGITLLFQLYLTIAVRSLISKLEDERDCTSTVYITDDPGCIIHGYNERNYCEC
;
A
#
# COMPACT_ATOMS: atom_id res chain seq x y z
N MET A 1 -5.51 -20.71 -4.35
CA MET A 1 -5.09 -19.85 -5.48
C MET A 1 -4.51 -20.68 -6.63
N LEU A 2 -3.58 -21.61 -6.37
CA LEU A 2 -3.00 -22.51 -7.39
C LEU A 2 -4.02 -23.45 -8.07
N PHE A 3 -4.99 -24.00 -7.35
CA PHE A 3 -6.01 -24.89 -7.94
C PHE A 3 -6.98 -24.19 -8.91
N ARG A 4 -7.16 -22.87 -8.79
CA ARG A 4 -8.04 -22.10 -9.69
C ARG A 4 -7.40 -21.80 -11.05
N ILE A 5 -6.08 -21.94 -11.17
CA ILE A 5 -5.35 -21.70 -12.42
C ILE A 5 -5.50 -22.91 -13.35
N GLN A 6 -5.66 -24.10 -12.78
CA GLN A 6 -5.76 -25.36 -13.53
C GLN A 6 -7.15 -25.54 -14.15
N ASP A 7 -8.21 -25.20 -13.40
CA ASP A 7 -9.60 -25.24 -13.91
C ASP A 7 -9.85 -24.20 -15.02
N ILE A 8 -9.15 -23.06 -14.99
CA ILE A 8 -9.20 -22.05 -16.06
C ILE A 8 -8.45 -22.54 -17.31
N LEU A 9 -7.41 -23.38 -17.15
CA LEU A 9 -6.60 -23.87 -18.27
C LEU A 9 -7.30 -24.96 -19.11
N GLU A 10 -8.23 -25.70 -18.52
CA GLU A 10 -8.99 -26.76 -19.22
C GLU A 10 -10.19 -26.21 -20.03
N GLU A 11 -10.69 -25.01 -19.73
CA GLU A 11 -11.76 -24.35 -20.50
C GLU A 11 -11.20 -23.43 -21.62
N TYR A 12 -9.94 -23.63 -22.02
CA TYR A 12 -9.18 -22.70 -22.86
C TYR A 12 -9.14 -23.06 -24.36
N ASN A 13 -10.26 -23.52 -24.93
CA ASN A 13 -10.36 -23.78 -26.37
C ASN A 13 -10.71 -22.53 -27.21
N ASN A 14 -10.78 -21.35 -26.59
CA ASN A 14 -10.88 -20.05 -27.28
C ASN A 14 -10.12 -18.99 -26.46
N PHE A 15 -8.81 -18.85 -26.72
CA PHE A 15 -7.99 -17.79 -26.11
C PHE A 15 -8.38 -16.44 -26.72
N ASP A 16 -9.35 -15.74 -26.12
CA ASP A 16 -9.72 -14.39 -26.52
C ASP A 16 -8.52 -13.45 -26.27
N PRO A 17 -7.97 -12.74 -27.28
CA PRO A 17 -6.81 -11.87 -27.12
C PRO A 17 -7.00 -10.80 -26.03
N LEU A 18 -8.24 -10.41 -25.75
CA LEU A 18 -8.56 -9.48 -24.67
C LEU A 18 -8.21 -10.06 -23.29
N SER A 19 -8.56 -11.32 -23.04
CA SER A 19 -8.30 -12.01 -21.78
C SER A 19 -6.80 -12.21 -21.53
N PHE A 20 -6.02 -12.46 -22.59
CA PHE A 20 -4.56 -12.55 -22.48
C PHE A 20 -3.93 -11.21 -22.05
N ILE A 21 -4.41 -10.09 -22.61
CA ILE A 21 -3.94 -8.74 -22.26
C ILE A 21 -4.30 -8.43 -20.80
N GLU A 22 -5.53 -8.72 -20.37
CA GLU A 22 -5.96 -8.51 -18.98
C GLU A 22 -5.08 -9.29 -18.00
N ILE A 23 -4.86 -10.58 -18.22
CA ILE A 23 -4.00 -11.42 -17.38
C ILE A 23 -2.57 -10.87 -17.33
N SER A 24 -2.03 -10.45 -18.47
CA SER A 24 -0.67 -9.89 -18.55
C SER A 24 -0.53 -8.59 -17.75
N ILE A 25 -1.54 -7.71 -17.81
CA ILE A 25 -1.58 -6.47 -17.01
C ILE A 25 -1.67 -6.80 -15.51
N LEU A 26 -2.54 -7.74 -15.13
CA LEU A 26 -2.68 -8.21 -13.75
C LEU A 26 -1.37 -8.79 -13.19
N LEU A 27 -0.66 -9.57 -14.00
CA LEU A 27 0.65 -10.10 -13.63
C LEU A 27 1.68 -8.97 -13.44
N GLY A 28 1.74 -8.02 -14.37
CA GLY A 28 2.63 -6.87 -14.29
C GLY A 28 2.40 -6.03 -13.03
N ILE A 29 1.14 -5.74 -12.70
CA ILE A 29 0.75 -5.03 -11.47
C ILE A 29 1.18 -5.82 -10.24
N SER A 30 1.02 -7.15 -10.25
CA SER A 30 1.40 -8.03 -9.14
C SER A 30 2.91 -8.03 -8.90
N VAL A 31 3.71 -8.04 -9.96
CA VAL A 31 5.19 -7.93 -9.88
C VAL A 31 5.60 -6.59 -9.30
N ILE A 32 4.97 -5.49 -9.73
CA ILE A 32 5.25 -4.15 -9.18
C ILE A 32 4.94 -4.11 -7.68
N HIS A 33 3.78 -4.63 -7.25
CA HIS A 33 3.43 -4.71 -5.82
C HIS A 33 4.47 -5.50 -5.03
N PHE A 34 4.89 -6.65 -5.55
CA PHE A 34 5.90 -7.48 -4.91
C PHE A 34 7.22 -6.73 -4.69
N LEU A 35 7.70 -5.97 -5.69
CA LEU A 35 8.91 -5.16 -5.56
C LEU A 35 8.78 -4.09 -4.47
N PHE A 36 7.64 -3.39 -4.38
CA PHE A 36 7.42 -2.40 -3.33
C PHE A 36 7.30 -3.01 -1.94
N TYR A 37 6.75 -4.22 -1.81
CA TYR A 37 6.78 -4.94 -0.53
C TYR A 37 8.20 -5.35 -0.12
N ILE A 38 9.09 -5.69 -1.07
CA ILE A 38 10.51 -5.90 -0.76
C ILE A 38 11.14 -4.61 -0.24
N VAL A 39 10.85 -3.46 -0.87
CA VAL A 39 11.32 -2.15 -0.40
C VAL A 39 10.81 -1.85 1.01
N PHE A 40 9.55 -2.15 1.30
CA PHE A 40 8.97 -1.99 2.64
C PHE A 40 9.68 -2.86 3.68
N VAL A 41 9.82 -4.16 3.43
CA VAL A 41 10.51 -5.09 4.35
C VAL A 41 11.96 -4.68 4.56
N THR A 42 12.65 -4.25 3.50
CA THR A 42 14.03 -3.75 3.58
C THR A 42 14.11 -2.47 4.41
N GLY A 43 13.15 -1.56 4.22
CA GLY A 43 13.02 -0.33 4.99
C GLY A 43 12.82 -0.59 6.48
N LEU A 44 11.94 -1.55 6.83
CA LEU A 44 11.75 -1.99 8.22
C LEU A 44 13.01 -2.63 8.80
N HIS A 45 13.62 -3.57 8.08
CA HIS A 45 14.80 -4.28 8.56
C HIS A 45 16.00 -3.36 8.79
N LYS A 46 16.18 -2.36 7.93
CA LYS A 46 17.31 -1.41 8.00
C LYS A 46 16.96 -0.11 8.72
N ASN A 47 15.75 0.03 9.26
CA ASN A 47 15.22 1.31 9.78
C ASN A 47 15.49 2.49 8.82
N SER A 48 15.36 2.25 7.52
CA SER A 48 15.70 3.23 6.49
C SER A 48 14.51 4.12 6.18
N ARG A 49 14.58 5.39 6.59
CA ARG A 49 13.58 6.42 6.30
C ARG A 49 13.27 6.52 4.80
N GLY A 50 14.29 6.59 3.95
CA GLY A 50 14.10 6.74 2.50
C GLY A 50 13.31 5.59 1.87
N CYS A 51 13.56 4.34 2.29
CA CYS A 51 12.78 3.19 1.80
C CYS A 51 11.32 3.25 2.26
N LEU A 52 11.07 3.67 3.51
CA LEU A 52 9.73 3.80 4.06
C LEU A 52 8.94 4.93 3.40
N GLU A 53 9.57 6.06 3.08
CA GLU A 53 8.96 7.18 2.36
C GLU A 53 8.56 6.81 0.92
N ILE A 54 9.43 6.08 0.21
CA ILE A 54 9.13 5.56 -1.14
C ILE A 54 7.91 4.64 -1.07
N PHE A 55 7.90 3.72 -0.11
CA PHE A 55 6.78 2.80 0.06
C PHE A 55 5.49 3.53 0.46
N TYR A 56 5.57 4.53 1.35
CA TYR A 56 4.44 5.36 1.74
C TYR A 56 3.82 6.06 0.52
N GLY A 57 4.64 6.71 -0.32
CA GLY A 57 4.17 7.36 -1.53
C GLY A 57 3.49 6.39 -2.50
N TYR A 58 4.10 5.22 -2.70
CA TYR A 58 3.52 4.14 -3.49
C TYR A 58 2.15 3.66 -2.95
N ASN A 59 2.04 3.45 -1.64
CA ASN A 59 0.81 2.96 -1.01
C ASN A 59 -0.32 4.00 -1.11
N VAL A 60 -0.01 5.30 -1.01
CA VAL A 60 -0.99 6.37 -1.23
C VAL A 60 -1.48 6.41 -2.67
N ILE A 61 -0.57 6.32 -3.65
CA ILE A 61 -0.93 6.32 -5.08
C ILE A 61 -1.80 5.12 -5.43
N THR A 62 -1.45 3.93 -4.94
CA THR A 62 -2.24 2.71 -5.17
C THR A 62 -3.62 2.81 -4.52
N MET A 63 -3.74 3.38 -3.32
CA MET A 63 -5.04 3.61 -2.68
C MET A 63 -5.93 4.54 -3.53
N ILE A 64 -5.39 5.65 -4.04
CA ILE A 64 -6.12 6.57 -4.92
C ILE A 64 -6.55 5.85 -6.21
N GLY A 65 -5.63 5.11 -6.83
CA GLY A 65 -5.93 4.32 -8.04
C GLY A 65 -7.04 3.31 -7.81
N LEU A 66 -7.04 2.64 -6.65
CA LEU A 66 -8.05 1.64 -6.29
C LEU A 66 -9.44 2.28 -6.10
N ILE A 67 -9.50 3.47 -5.48
CA ILE A 67 -10.74 4.26 -5.35
C ILE A 67 -11.30 4.65 -6.72
N ILE A 68 -10.44 5.09 -7.66
CA ILE A 68 -10.87 5.46 -9.01
C ILE A 68 -11.39 4.23 -9.76
N ILE A 69 -10.63 3.12 -9.72
CA ILE A 69 -10.99 1.88 -10.39
C ILE A 69 -12.33 1.38 -9.86
N ILE A 70 -12.55 1.30 -8.54
CA ILE A 70 -13.83 0.81 -8.02
C ILE A 70 -15.01 1.71 -8.40
N SER A 71 -14.81 3.03 -8.35
CA SER A 71 -15.88 4.00 -8.65
C SER A 71 -16.34 3.91 -10.11
N LEU A 72 -15.46 3.51 -11.04
CA LEU A 72 -15.77 3.39 -12.46
C LEU A 72 -16.10 1.96 -12.88
N TYR A 73 -15.30 0.99 -12.44
CA TYR A 73 -15.35 -0.40 -12.88
C TYR A 73 -16.55 -1.15 -12.31
N LEU A 74 -16.87 -0.94 -11.03
CA LEU A 74 -17.94 -1.68 -10.34
C LEU A 74 -19.32 -1.36 -10.93
N PRO A 75 -19.68 -0.09 -11.22
CA PRO A 75 -20.94 0.22 -11.92
C PRO A 75 -21.00 -0.35 -13.34
N VAL A 76 -19.89 -0.31 -14.08
CA VAL A 76 -19.82 -0.83 -15.46
C VAL A 76 -20.02 -2.34 -15.48
N GLN A 77 -19.35 -3.07 -14.58
CA GLN A 77 -19.53 -4.51 -14.42
C GLN A 77 -20.93 -4.87 -13.94
N ALA A 78 -21.47 -4.13 -12.96
CA ALA A 78 -22.83 -4.33 -12.48
C ALA A 78 -23.86 -4.15 -13.60
N TYR A 79 -23.70 -3.13 -14.45
CA TYR A 79 -24.57 -2.90 -15.61
C TYR A 79 -24.47 -4.03 -16.64
N ARG A 80 -23.25 -4.49 -16.97
CA ARG A 80 -23.03 -5.59 -17.92
C ARG A 80 -23.66 -6.89 -17.43
N ILE A 81 -23.50 -7.21 -16.15
CA ILE A 81 -24.01 -8.43 -15.53
C ILE A 81 -25.52 -8.35 -15.35
N HIS A 82 -26.09 -7.19 -15.04
CA HIS A 82 -27.54 -7.02 -14.96
C HIS A 82 -28.26 -7.44 -16.24
N ARG A 83 -27.63 -7.22 -17.40
CA ARG A 83 -28.17 -7.63 -18.70
C ARG A 83 -28.14 -9.15 -18.93
N LEU A 84 -27.21 -9.86 -18.30
CA LEU A 84 -26.98 -11.30 -18.51
C LEU A 84 -27.60 -12.15 -17.40
N PHE A 85 -27.46 -11.73 -16.14
CA PHE A 85 -27.85 -12.45 -14.92
C PHE A 85 -28.35 -11.45 -13.85
N PRO A 86 -29.62 -11.00 -13.92
CA PRO A 86 -30.14 -9.94 -13.06
C PRO A 86 -30.21 -10.32 -11.57
N SER A 87 -30.31 -11.61 -11.23
CA SER A 87 -30.34 -12.11 -9.85
C SER A 87 -29.00 -11.93 -9.12
N ASP A 88 -27.89 -12.01 -9.84
CA ASP A 88 -26.56 -12.19 -9.25
C ASP A 88 -25.81 -10.87 -9.08
N VAL A 89 -26.35 -9.78 -9.64
CA VAL A 89 -25.78 -8.43 -9.56
C VAL A 89 -25.62 -7.97 -8.11
N TRP A 90 -26.62 -8.27 -7.27
CA TRP A 90 -26.60 -7.86 -5.87
C TRP A 90 -25.42 -8.51 -5.11
N LEU A 91 -25.15 -9.78 -5.41
CA LEU A 91 -24.03 -10.50 -4.82
C LEU A 91 -22.69 -9.92 -5.27
N LEU A 92 -22.55 -9.56 -6.55
CA LEU A 92 -21.35 -8.91 -7.06
C LEU A 92 -21.11 -7.54 -6.42
N VAL A 93 -22.16 -6.72 -6.26
CA VAL A 93 -22.06 -5.39 -5.65
C VAL A 93 -21.67 -5.52 -4.17
N VAL A 94 -22.32 -6.42 -3.42
CA VAL A 94 -22.00 -6.63 -2.00
C VAL A 94 -20.58 -7.16 -1.83
N VAL A 95 -20.22 -8.25 -2.51
CA VAL A 95 -18.87 -8.85 -2.38
C VAL A 95 -17.80 -7.88 -2.88
N GLY A 96 -18.07 -7.17 -3.98
CA GLY A 96 -17.18 -6.15 -4.54
C GLY A 96 -16.91 -5.02 -3.56
N ILE A 97 -17.95 -4.40 -3.00
CA ILE A 97 -17.82 -3.30 -2.03
C ILE A 97 -17.17 -3.79 -0.73
N PHE A 98 -17.56 -4.94 -0.20
CA PHE A 98 -16.98 -5.45 1.05
C PHE A 98 -15.49 -5.78 0.90
N SER A 99 -15.10 -6.53 -0.14
CA SER A 99 -13.71 -6.93 -0.35
C SER A 99 -12.78 -5.73 -0.56
N THR A 100 -13.21 -4.76 -1.35
CA THR A 100 -12.45 -3.53 -1.60
C THR A 100 -12.45 -2.59 -0.40
N GLY A 101 -13.56 -2.47 0.32
CA GLY A 101 -13.63 -1.71 1.56
C GLY A 101 -12.64 -2.25 2.60
N ILE A 102 -12.58 -3.57 2.79
CA ILE A 102 -11.60 -4.22 3.66
C ILE A 102 -10.17 -3.93 3.18
N THR A 103 -9.92 -4.02 1.87
CA THR A 103 -8.59 -3.75 1.28
C THR A 103 -8.15 -2.31 1.54
N LEU A 104 -9.05 -1.33 1.35
CA LEU A 104 -8.78 0.08 1.63
C LEU A 104 -8.52 0.33 3.10
N LEU A 105 -9.26 -0.31 4.01
CA LEU A 105 -9.01 -0.20 5.45
C LEU A 105 -7.62 -0.71 5.83
N PHE A 106 -7.20 -1.85 5.27
CA PHE A 106 -5.85 -2.38 5.48
C PHE A 106 -4.77 -1.45 4.92
N GLN A 107 -4.96 -0.94 3.69
CA GLN A 107 -4.01 0.00 3.09
C GLN A 107 -3.91 1.30 3.90
N LEU A 108 -5.03 1.82 4.40
CA LEU A 108 -5.07 3.02 5.23
C LEU A 108 -4.38 2.79 6.58
N TYR A 109 -4.66 1.67 7.24
CA TYR A 109 -3.95 1.28 8.47
C TYR A 109 -2.44 1.19 8.25
N LEU A 110 -2.02 0.50 7.20
CA LEU A 110 -0.61 0.36 6.85
C LEU A 110 0.04 1.72 6.59
N THR A 111 -0.64 2.60 5.86
CA THR A 111 -0.18 3.97 5.57
C THR A 111 0.04 4.78 6.85
N ILE A 112 -0.90 4.72 7.80
CA ILE A 112 -0.77 5.38 9.10
C ILE A 112 0.41 4.80 9.89
N ALA A 113 0.55 3.47 9.92
CA ALA A 113 1.64 2.79 10.61
C ALA A 113 3.02 3.18 10.04
N VAL A 114 3.17 3.18 8.71
CA VAL A 114 4.41 3.60 8.06
C VAL A 114 4.71 5.08 8.33
N ARG A 115 3.71 5.96 8.28
CA ARG A 115 3.89 7.37 8.59
C ARG A 115 4.34 7.61 10.03
N SER A 116 3.75 6.87 10.98
CA SER A 116 4.17 6.92 12.39
C SER A 116 5.62 6.48 12.56
N LEU A 117 6.04 5.43 11.84
CA LEU A 117 7.42 4.96 11.88
C LEU A 117 8.40 5.97 11.27
N ILE A 118 8.04 6.60 10.16
CA ILE A 118 8.84 7.67 9.55
C ILE A 118 9.03 8.84 10.53
N SER A 119 7.95 9.28 11.19
CA SER A 119 8.02 10.35 12.20
C SER A 119 8.94 9.98 13.35
N LYS A 120 8.88 8.73 13.83
CA LYS A 120 9.76 8.27 14.91
C LYS A 120 11.25 8.30 14.51
N LEU A 121 11.56 7.90 13.29
CA LEU A 121 12.93 7.94 12.75
C LEU A 121 13.41 9.37 12.48
N GLU A 122 12.49 10.30 12.21
CA GLU A 122 12.79 11.73 12.09
C GLU A 122 13.16 12.33 13.45
N ASP A 123 12.37 12.06 14.50
CA ASP A 123 12.67 12.50 15.86
C ASP A 123 14.03 11.97 16.36
N GLU A 124 14.35 10.70 16.10
CA GLU A 124 15.63 10.08 16.49
C GLU A 124 16.83 10.72 15.76
N ARG A 125 16.67 11.04 14.47
CA ARG A 125 17.71 11.72 13.69
C ARG A 125 17.97 13.13 14.19
N ASP A 126 16.91 13.88 14.50
CA ASP A 126 17.02 15.27 14.97
C ASP A 126 17.64 15.35 16.37
N CYS A 127 17.36 14.38 17.25
CA CYS A 127 18.06 14.28 18.54
C CYS A 127 19.57 14.00 18.39
N THR A 128 19.95 13.23 17.37
CA THR A 128 21.36 12.88 17.10
C THR A 128 22.14 14.04 16.47
N SER A 129 21.48 14.88 15.66
CA SER A 129 22.11 16.02 14.98
C SER A 129 22.22 17.29 15.83
N THR A 130 21.54 17.37 16.98
CA THR A 130 21.61 18.52 17.91
C THR A 130 22.76 18.46 18.93
N VAL A 131 23.80 17.65 18.72
CA VAL A 131 25.05 17.80 19.49
C VAL A 131 25.80 19.02 18.98
N TYR A 132 25.45 20.20 19.51
CA TYR A 132 26.26 21.40 19.35
C TYR A 132 27.57 21.17 20.11
N ILE A 133 28.68 21.01 19.37
CA ILE A 133 30.02 21.12 19.93
C ILE A 133 30.22 22.61 20.26
N THR A 134 30.00 22.97 21.52
CA THR A 134 30.49 24.23 22.06
C THR A 134 31.92 24.02 22.55
N ASP A 135 32.85 24.85 22.07
CA ASP A 135 34.25 24.95 22.48
C ASP A 135 34.42 25.50 23.93
N ASP A 136 33.59 25.05 24.87
CA ASP A 136 33.70 25.36 26.30
C ASP A 136 33.64 24.06 27.12
N PRO A 137 34.66 23.74 27.93
CA PRO A 137 34.87 22.41 28.51
C PRO A 137 33.93 22.07 29.69
N GLY A 138 32.72 22.62 29.75
CA GLY A 138 31.85 22.40 30.91
C GLY A 138 30.36 22.69 30.75
N CYS A 139 29.83 22.97 29.56
CA CYS A 139 28.40 23.29 29.42
C CYS A 139 27.78 22.58 28.21
N ILE A 140 27.04 21.50 28.45
CA ILE A 140 26.16 20.88 27.45
C ILE A 140 24.79 21.54 27.62
N ILE A 141 24.42 22.41 26.67
CA ILE A 141 23.09 23.01 26.65
C ILE A 141 22.18 22.07 25.86
N HIS A 142 21.29 21.36 26.56
CA HIS A 142 20.20 20.64 25.91
C HIS A 142 19.18 21.64 25.39
N GLY A 143 18.97 21.66 24.07
CA GLY A 143 17.99 22.51 23.41
C GLY A 143 16.59 22.31 23.98
N TYR A 144 16.02 23.40 24.50
CA TYR A 144 14.70 23.43 25.12
C TYR A 144 13.63 23.46 24.02
N ASN A 145 12.93 22.35 23.80
CA ASN A 145 11.68 22.34 23.06
C ASN A 145 10.64 21.57 23.89
N GLU A 146 9.51 22.23 24.15
CA GLU A 146 8.64 22.07 25.34
C GLU A 146 7.99 20.69 25.60
N ARG A 147 8.32 19.59 24.90
CA ARG A 147 7.52 18.35 25.02
C ARG A 147 8.15 16.98 24.94
N ASN A 148 9.47 16.78 24.91
CA ASN A 148 9.99 15.40 25.00
C ASN A 148 11.28 15.32 25.83
N TYR A 149 11.17 14.62 26.96
CA TYR A 149 12.32 14.16 27.73
C TYR A 149 13.07 13.13 26.88
N CYS A 150 14.30 13.43 26.48
CA CYS A 150 15.25 12.43 26.03
C CYS A 150 16.02 11.96 27.27
N GLU A 151 15.65 10.80 27.81
CA GLU A 151 16.48 10.09 28.79
C GLU A 151 17.65 9.43 28.06
N CYS A 152 18.87 9.68 28.56
CA CYS A 152 20.07 8.93 28.18
C CYS A 152 20.05 7.52 28.75
#